data_AF-A0AAN9TK95-F1
#
_entry.id   AF-A0AAN9TK95-F1
#
_cell.length_a   1.000
_cell.length_b   1.000
_cell.length_c   1.000
_cell.angle_alpha   90.00
_cell.angle_beta   90.00
_cell.angle_gamma   90.00
#
_symmetry.space_group_name_H-M   'P 1'
#
loop_
_entity.id
_entity.type
_entity.pdbx_description
1 polymer ?
#
loop_
_entity_poly.entity_id
_entity_poly.type
_entity_poly.pdbx_seq_one_letter_code
_entity_poly.pdbx_strand_id
1 'polypeptide(L)'
;MAVIVIAYQGFLMPDNETIMKEVAIVDVTSNMEKQMISKPPCCIKVFSARFQAHLRYVADKIHGIPWCHGYMDIEDVEEQVKKAVDEADIVYVKGLVRVNYLLNLTKAPIHKIVNLDEFPNISKTVDRNHMFRCQFKGLRHSNLRCALEQAIRYRDYLRIEFKTPYVVGLKSFVTYNSIFNVTSKNNKIVLIYRPDFNTANNKTLEGEETEDEEWSVDTLLPEKLVKYNSTEKPKKQRHEHYINPGIYELQDLFEEIYSFVPSHKTLKFQLSTKQQKVTMTGDLGVDLTSSHSIAPLLGFERRKYFAAEVAKSTVRVDIFPINTIRVRCNLVKSNISDCKLNDDTIYEFPLNVAPGEKIIERVDTATFYKVNTDTIYQLHLKIVDQDDRLVDFRGERVNILLEFKPAP
;
A
#
# COMPACT_ATOMS: atom_id res chain seq x y z
N MET A 1 2.64 0.39 -16.26
CA MET A 1 3.32 -0.68 -15.51
C MET A 1 3.87 -1.65 -16.54
N ALA A 2 5.19 -1.82 -16.63
CA ALA A 2 5.86 -2.71 -17.56
C ALA A 2 5.93 -4.12 -16.96
N VAL A 3 5.20 -5.07 -17.54
CA VAL A 3 5.20 -6.48 -17.10
C VAL A 3 5.82 -7.31 -18.20
N ILE A 4 6.86 -8.06 -17.86
CA ILE A 4 7.60 -8.86 -18.86
C ILE A 4 7.69 -10.32 -18.45
N VAL A 5 7.85 -11.19 -19.44
CA VAL A 5 8.24 -12.58 -19.30
C VAL A 5 9.67 -12.72 -19.81
N ILE A 6 10.52 -13.37 -19.02
CA ILE A 6 11.85 -13.78 -19.46
C ILE A 6 11.92 -15.30 -19.52
N ALA A 7 12.28 -15.82 -20.69
CA ALA A 7 12.64 -17.22 -20.86
C ALA A 7 14.05 -17.32 -21.45
N TYR A 8 14.81 -18.32 -21.04
CA TYR A 8 16.12 -18.57 -21.61
C TYR A 8 16.48 -20.06 -21.66
N GLN A 9 17.32 -20.39 -22.63
CA GLN A 9 18.01 -21.67 -22.79
C GLN A 9 19.51 -21.45 -22.70
N GLY A 10 20.24 -22.47 -22.28
CA GLY A 10 21.67 -22.34 -22.04
C GLY A 10 22.37 -23.67 -21.85
N PHE A 11 23.67 -23.56 -21.62
CA PHE A 11 24.53 -24.68 -21.26
C PHE A 11 24.90 -24.58 -19.79
N LEU A 12 24.90 -25.72 -19.10
CA LEU A 12 25.44 -25.83 -17.75
C LEU A 12 26.93 -26.17 -17.85
N MET A 13 27.75 -25.33 -17.24
CA MET A 13 29.20 -25.45 -17.21
C MET A 13 29.65 -26.41 -16.10
N PRO A 14 30.90 -26.94 -16.15
CA PRO A 14 31.38 -27.89 -15.15
C PRO A 14 31.40 -27.36 -13.72
N ASP A 15 31.49 -26.05 -13.56
CA ASP A 15 31.41 -25.30 -12.29
C ASP A 15 29.98 -24.94 -11.87
N ASN A 16 28.97 -25.49 -12.56
CA ASN A 16 27.54 -25.19 -12.43
C ASN A 16 27.14 -23.77 -12.84
N GLU A 17 28.02 -23.01 -13.52
CA GLU A 17 27.61 -21.75 -14.14
C GLU A 17 26.67 -22.01 -15.32
N THR A 18 25.63 -21.17 -15.46
CA THR A 18 24.73 -21.25 -16.61
C THR A 18 25.11 -20.19 -17.63
N ILE A 19 25.51 -20.64 -18.82
CA ILE A 19 25.72 -19.75 -19.96
C ILE A 19 24.39 -19.62 -20.70
N MET A 20 23.77 -18.44 -20.58
CA MET A 20 22.57 -18.10 -21.35
C MET A 20 22.91 -18.11 -22.84
N LYS A 21 22.37 -19.08 -23.59
CA LYS A 21 22.60 -19.22 -25.02
C LYS A 21 21.56 -18.49 -25.86
N GLU A 22 20.31 -18.60 -25.44
CA GLU A 22 19.17 -17.97 -26.08
C GLU A 22 18.34 -17.33 -24.98
N VAL A 23 18.04 -16.05 -25.12
CA VAL A 23 17.19 -15.30 -24.18
C VAL A 23 16.07 -14.64 -24.97
N ALA A 24 14.86 -14.72 -24.42
CA ALA A 24 13.72 -14.00 -24.92
C ALA A 24 13.09 -13.17 -23.81
N ILE A 25 12.80 -11.92 -24.15
CA ILE A 25 12.12 -10.94 -23.31
C ILE A 25 10.86 -10.54 -24.06
N VAL A 26 9.71 -10.77 -23.43
CA VAL A 26 8.41 -10.55 -24.05
C VAL A 26 7.57 -9.71 -23.10
N ASP A 27 7.04 -8.61 -23.61
CA ASP A 27 6.12 -7.75 -22.85
C ASP A 27 4.73 -8.39 -22.80
N VAL A 28 4.12 -8.40 -21.61
CA VAL A 28 2.76 -8.93 -21.39
C VAL A 28 1.70 -7.97 -21.90
N THR A 29 1.95 -6.67 -21.79
CA THR A 29 1.01 -5.59 -22.12
C THR A 29 1.11 -5.13 -23.58
N SER A 30 2.29 -5.23 -24.19
CA SER A 30 2.53 -4.84 -25.58
C SER A 30 2.85 -6.05 -26.47
N ASN A 31 3.00 -5.84 -27.78
CA ASN A 31 3.50 -6.87 -28.69
C ASN A 31 5.02 -6.81 -28.87
N MET A 32 5.74 -6.20 -27.91
CA MET A 32 7.19 -6.14 -27.93
C MET A 32 7.78 -7.52 -27.61
N GLU A 33 8.64 -7.98 -28.50
CA GLU A 33 9.35 -9.26 -28.39
C GLU A 33 10.82 -9.01 -28.73
N LYS A 34 11.73 -9.43 -27.84
CA LYS A 34 13.17 -9.35 -28.06
C LYS A 34 13.78 -10.73 -27.87
N GLN A 35 14.48 -11.22 -28.88
CA GLN A 35 15.23 -12.47 -28.83
C GLN A 35 16.72 -12.16 -29.01
N MET A 36 17.57 -12.79 -28.20
CA MET A 36 19.01 -12.62 -28.22
C MET A 36 19.70 -13.98 -28.20
N ILE A 37 20.78 -14.13 -28.97
CA ILE A 37 21.56 -15.37 -29.04
C ILE A 37 23.03 -15.04 -28.79
N SER A 38 23.54 -15.51 -27.65
CA SER A 38 24.90 -15.21 -27.22
C SER A 38 25.93 -16.04 -28.01
N LYS A 39 27.09 -15.44 -28.29
CA LYS A 39 28.30 -16.14 -28.70
C LYS A 39 28.83 -16.94 -27.52
N PRO A 40 29.50 -18.08 -27.77
CA PRO A 40 30.16 -18.80 -26.69
C PRO A 40 31.35 -17.97 -26.16
N PRO A 41 31.66 -18.03 -24.85
CA PRO A 41 32.80 -17.32 -24.28
C PRO A 41 34.15 -17.89 -24.75
N CYS A 42 34.16 -19.13 -25.26
CA CYS A 42 35.37 -19.77 -25.73
C CYS A 42 35.10 -20.83 -26.82
N CYS A 43 36.18 -21.27 -27.47
CA CYS A 43 36.11 -22.32 -28.48
C CYS A 43 35.80 -23.69 -27.84
N ILE A 44 34.92 -24.48 -28.49
CA ILE A 44 34.53 -25.81 -28.00
C ILE A 44 35.72 -26.77 -27.78
N LYS A 45 36.83 -26.55 -28.50
CA LYS A 45 38.05 -27.36 -28.42
C LYS A 45 38.77 -27.24 -27.06
N VAL A 46 38.46 -26.21 -26.27
CA VAL A 46 39.03 -26.01 -24.93
C VAL A 46 38.51 -27.07 -23.95
N PHE A 47 37.35 -27.69 -24.23
CA PHE A 47 36.76 -28.68 -23.34
C PHE A 47 37.21 -30.11 -23.63
N SER A 48 37.13 -30.97 -22.62
CA SER A 48 37.36 -32.42 -22.77
C SER A 48 36.38 -33.05 -23.75
N ALA A 49 36.79 -34.12 -24.44
CA ALA A 49 35.94 -34.83 -25.41
C ALA A 49 34.57 -35.24 -24.82
N ARG A 50 34.55 -35.65 -23.53
CA ARG A 50 33.33 -35.97 -22.80
C ARG A 50 32.40 -34.76 -22.67
N PHE A 51 32.94 -33.60 -22.29
CA PHE A 51 32.12 -32.40 -22.14
C PHE A 51 31.68 -31.84 -23.50
N GLN A 52 32.52 -31.93 -24.53
CA GLN A 52 32.09 -31.61 -25.90
C GLN A 52 30.89 -32.46 -26.35
N ALA A 53 30.86 -33.75 -26.00
CA ALA A 53 29.72 -34.62 -26.27
C ALA A 53 28.45 -34.16 -25.50
N HIS A 54 28.60 -33.70 -24.26
CA HIS A 54 27.52 -33.10 -23.49
C HIS A 54 26.97 -31.83 -24.16
N LEU A 55 27.84 -30.89 -24.56
CA LEU A 55 27.44 -29.67 -25.26
C LEU A 55 26.70 -29.99 -26.57
N ARG A 56 27.18 -30.98 -27.34
CA ARG A 56 26.48 -31.44 -28.55
C ARG A 56 25.12 -32.05 -28.23
N TYR A 57 25.02 -32.85 -27.17
CA TYR A 57 23.74 -33.41 -26.73
C TYR A 57 22.73 -32.32 -26.38
N VAL A 58 23.13 -31.31 -25.60
CA VAL A 58 22.26 -30.19 -25.22
C VAL A 58 21.83 -29.41 -26.47
N ALA A 59 22.77 -29.11 -27.36
CA ALA A 59 22.47 -28.46 -28.64
C ALA A 59 21.51 -29.29 -29.50
N ASP A 60 21.70 -30.60 -29.64
CA ASP A 60 20.90 -31.43 -30.54
C ASP A 60 19.55 -31.88 -29.98
N LYS A 61 19.43 -32.01 -28.65
CA LYS A 61 18.27 -32.63 -28.00
C LYS A 61 17.44 -31.70 -27.14
N ILE A 62 17.98 -30.55 -26.73
CA ILE A 62 17.27 -29.63 -25.83
C ILE A 62 16.78 -28.42 -26.61
N HIS A 63 17.67 -27.61 -27.17
CA HIS A 63 17.30 -26.29 -27.71
C HIS A 63 17.76 -26.05 -29.15
N GLY A 64 18.48 -26.93 -29.82
CA GLY A 64 18.76 -26.79 -31.26
C GLY A 64 19.81 -25.74 -31.65
N ILE A 65 20.56 -25.17 -30.70
CA ILE A 65 21.53 -24.10 -30.96
C ILE A 65 22.95 -24.63 -30.73
N PRO A 66 23.79 -24.73 -31.77
CA PRO A 66 25.18 -25.16 -31.60
C PRO A 66 25.97 -24.21 -30.70
N TRP A 67 26.94 -24.77 -29.96
CA TRP A 67 27.84 -23.99 -29.10
C TRP A 67 28.49 -22.81 -29.83
N CYS A 68 28.97 -23.04 -31.05
CA CYS A 68 29.68 -22.05 -31.86
C CYS A 68 28.80 -20.96 -32.50
N HIS A 69 27.47 -21.04 -32.37
CA HIS A 69 26.57 -20.02 -32.95
C HIS A 69 26.37 -18.84 -32.00
N GLY A 70 25.72 -17.78 -32.47
CA GLY A 70 25.44 -16.57 -31.70
C GLY A 70 26.02 -15.34 -32.37
N TYR A 71 25.47 -14.18 -32.03
CA TYR A 71 25.84 -12.91 -32.66
C TYR A 71 26.08 -11.80 -31.64
N MET A 72 25.70 -11.99 -30.37
CA MET A 72 25.86 -11.02 -29.29
C MET A 72 26.82 -11.56 -28.24
N ASP A 73 27.66 -10.72 -27.63
CA ASP A 73 28.52 -11.21 -26.55
C ASP A 73 27.69 -11.47 -25.28
N ILE A 74 28.14 -12.36 -24.40
CA ILE A 74 27.31 -12.81 -23.27
C ILE A 74 27.06 -11.67 -22.28
N GLU A 75 28.06 -10.82 -22.09
CA GLU A 75 28.02 -9.64 -21.26
C GLU A 75 26.96 -8.65 -21.78
N ASP A 76 26.88 -8.45 -23.09
CA ASP A 76 25.85 -7.61 -23.71
C ASP A 76 24.44 -8.19 -23.49
N VAL A 77 24.27 -9.52 -23.65
CA VAL A 77 22.99 -10.18 -23.37
C VAL A 77 22.58 -9.98 -21.92
N GLU A 78 23.51 -10.17 -20.99
CA GLU A 78 23.28 -9.96 -19.56
C GLU A 78 22.93 -8.51 -19.22
N GLU A 79 23.60 -7.54 -19.83
CA GLU A 79 23.28 -6.11 -19.66
C GLU A 79 21.87 -5.79 -20.15
N GLN A 80 21.46 -6.33 -21.31
CA GLN A 80 20.11 -6.13 -21.84
C GLN A 80 19.05 -6.77 -20.94
N VAL A 81 19.35 -7.92 -20.32
CA VAL A 81 18.46 -8.56 -19.33
C VAL A 81 18.35 -7.70 -18.07
N LYS A 82 19.48 -7.21 -17.53
CA LYS A 82 19.49 -6.31 -16.36
C LYS A 82 18.63 -5.08 -16.62
N LYS A 83 18.86 -4.40 -17.75
CA LYS A 83 18.08 -3.24 -18.16
C LYS A 83 16.58 -3.52 -18.22
N ALA A 84 16.18 -4.62 -18.87
CA ALA A 84 14.77 -4.99 -18.96
C ALA A 84 14.14 -5.31 -17.60
N VAL A 85 14.89 -5.98 -16.70
CA VAL A 85 14.45 -6.25 -15.33
C VAL A 85 14.34 -4.97 -14.53
N ASP A 86 15.25 -4.01 -14.70
CA ASP A 86 15.23 -2.72 -14.00
C ASP A 86 14.02 -1.87 -14.44
N GLU A 87 13.75 -1.81 -15.74
CA GLU A 87 12.63 -1.06 -16.34
C GLU A 87 11.26 -1.70 -16.08
N ALA A 88 11.20 -3.01 -15.89
CA ALA A 88 9.96 -3.70 -15.57
C ALA A 88 9.50 -3.42 -14.13
N ASP A 89 8.20 -3.50 -13.88
CA ASP A 89 7.62 -3.54 -12.54
C ASP A 89 7.54 -4.98 -12.03
N ILE A 90 7.23 -5.94 -12.91
CA ILE A 90 7.13 -7.37 -12.60
C ILE A 90 7.76 -8.20 -13.72
N VAL A 91 8.55 -9.21 -13.35
CA VAL A 91 9.24 -10.12 -14.25
C VAL A 91 8.79 -11.56 -13.97
N TYR A 92 8.17 -12.21 -14.95
CA TYR A 92 7.73 -13.59 -14.84
C TYR A 92 8.73 -14.56 -15.47
N VAL A 93 9.07 -15.62 -14.73
CA VAL A 93 10.08 -16.60 -15.15
C VAL A 93 9.64 -17.99 -14.70
N LYS A 94 9.82 -19.01 -15.54
CA LYS A 94 9.47 -20.40 -15.16
C LYS A 94 10.67 -21.17 -14.61
N GLY A 95 10.54 -21.66 -13.37
CA GLY A 95 11.49 -22.55 -12.73
C GLY A 95 12.38 -21.84 -11.71
N LEU A 96 12.45 -22.40 -10.50
CA LEU A 96 13.18 -21.81 -9.37
C LEU A 96 14.67 -21.55 -9.67
N VAL A 97 15.34 -22.46 -10.40
CA VAL A 97 16.74 -22.29 -10.81
C VAL A 97 16.92 -21.01 -11.64
N ARG A 98 15.96 -20.71 -12.52
CA ARG A 98 16.02 -19.53 -13.39
C ARG A 98 15.74 -18.23 -12.63
N VAL A 99 14.80 -18.29 -11.69
CA VAL A 99 14.51 -17.17 -10.80
C VAL A 99 15.75 -16.81 -10.00
N ASN A 100 16.41 -17.80 -9.37
CA ASN A 100 17.63 -17.57 -8.59
C ASN A 100 18.78 -17.01 -9.44
N TYR A 101 18.95 -17.52 -10.65
CA TYR A 101 19.95 -16.98 -11.58
C TYR A 101 19.70 -15.50 -11.89
N LEU A 102 18.45 -15.11 -12.22
CA LEU A 102 18.12 -13.72 -12.52
C LEU A 102 18.22 -12.80 -11.29
N LEU A 103 17.84 -13.26 -10.11
CA LEU A 103 18.05 -12.52 -8.86
C LEU A 103 19.55 -12.26 -8.62
N ASN A 104 20.39 -13.27 -8.83
CA ASN A 104 21.84 -13.13 -8.69
C ASN A 104 22.44 -12.19 -9.73
N LEU A 105 21.96 -12.25 -10.98
CA LEU A 105 22.44 -11.43 -12.08
C LEU A 105 22.06 -9.95 -11.91
N THR A 106 20.80 -9.68 -11.56
CA THR A 106 20.22 -8.32 -11.57
C THR A 106 20.25 -7.62 -10.24
N LYS A 107 20.41 -8.35 -9.12
CA LYS A 107 20.25 -7.84 -7.75
C LYS A 107 18.87 -7.21 -7.50
N ALA A 108 17.86 -7.57 -8.29
CA ALA A 108 16.51 -7.08 -8.13
C ALA A 108 15.88 -7.55 -6.80
N PRO A 109 14.93 -6.78 -6.23
CA PRO A 109 14.16 -7.23 -5.07
C PRO A 109 13.43 -8.55 -5.34
N ILE A 110 13.38 -9.45 -4.35
CA ILE A 110 12.80 -10.80 -4.48
C ILE A 110 11.35 -10.77 -5.01
N HIS A 111 10.56 -9.78 -4.61
CA HIS A 111 9.15 -9.65 -5.04
C HIS A 111 8.99 -9.21 -6.50
N LYS A 112 10.06 -8.77 -7.16
CA LYS A 112 10.03 -8.30 -8.56
C LYS A 112 10.05 -9.45 -9.56
N ILE A 113 10.69 -10.56 -9.21
CA ILE A 113 10.83 -11.73 -10.08
C ILE A 113 9.94 -12.86 -9.56
N VAL A 114 8.90 -13.19 -10.31
CA VAL A 114 7.85 -14.13 -9.92
C VAL A 114 8.03 -15.48 -10.63
N ASN A 115 8.02 -16.56 -9.85
CA ASN A 115 8.10 -17.91 -10.40
C ASN A 115 6.75 -18.37 -10.98
N LEU A 116 6.71 -18.63 -12.28
CA LEU A 116 5.52 -19.11 -12.96
C LEU A 116 5.07 -20.51 -12.52
N ASP A 117 5.93 -21.29 -11.85
CA ASP A 117 5.54 -22.60 -11.28
C ASP A 117 4.56 -22.47 -10.11
N GLU A 118 4.40 -21.28 -9.54
CA GLU A 118 3.42 -21.00 -8.48
C GLU A 118 1.98 -20.93 -9.02
N PHE A 119 1.81 -20.83 -10.35
CA PHE A 119 0.50 -20.75 -10.99
C PHE A 119 0.05 -22.13 -11.51
N PRO A 120 -1.21 -22.53 -11.25
CA PRO A 120 -1.72 -23.83 -11.68
C PRO A 120 -1.89 -23.91 -13.21
N ASN A 121 -1.59 -25.07 -13.79
CA ASN A 121 -1.88 -25.44 -15.19
C ASN A 121 -1.12 -24.70 -16.31
N ILE A 122 -0.02 -23.99 -16.04
CA ILE A 122 0.74 -23.29 -17.09
C ILE A 122 1.26 -24.20 -18.23
N SER A 123 1.34 -25.52 -18.00
CA SER A 123 1.77 -26.50 -19.00
C SER A 123 0.68 -26.99 -19.95
N LYS A 124 -0.60 -26.70 -19.66
CA LYS A 124 -1.76 -27.28 -20.37
C LYS A 124 -2.47 -26.32 -21.32
N THR A 125 -2.19 -25.02 -21.22
CA THR A 125 -2.90 -23.98 -21.94
C THR A 125 -1.98 -23.35 -22.96
N VAL A 126 -2.29 -23.57 -24.24
CA VAL A 126 -2.10 -22.70 -25.42
C VAL A 126 -2.05 -23.61 -26.66
N ASP A 127 -2.86 -23.26 -27.65
CA ASP A 127 -3.03 -23.96 -28.92
C ASP A 127 -1.70 -24.01 -29.71
N ARG A 128 -1.38 -25.16 -30.31
CA ARG A 128 -0.12 -25.36 -31.08
C ARG A 128 -0.12 -24.62 -32.43
N ASN A 129 -1.18 -23.89 -32.75
CA ASN A 129 -1.36 -23.16 -34.00
C ASN A 129 -0.58 -21.85 -34.08
N HIS A 130 0.23 -21.48 -33.07
CA HIS A 130 1.07 -20.31 -33.18
C HIS A 130 2.17 -20.55 -34.23
N MET A 131 2.20 -19.72 -35.28
CA MET A 131 3.23 -19.78 -36.31
C MET A 131 4.60 -19.57 -35.66
N PHE A 132 5.49 -20.56 -35.75
CA PHE A 132 6.83 -20.52 -35.14
C PHE A 132 7.64 -19.36 -35.73
N ARG A 133 7.98 -18.36 -34.92
CA ARG A 133 8.64 -17.11 -35.33
C ARG A 133 10.06 -16.94 -34.78
N CYS A 134 10.77 -18.03 -34.48
CA CYS A 134 12.14 -17.90 -34.01
C CYS A 134 13.05 -17.28 -35.09
N GLN A 135 13.84 -16.29 -34.69
CA GLN A 135 14.80 -15.63 -35.57
C GLN A 135 15.99 -16.54 -35.93
N PHE A 136 16.23 -17.61 -35.16
CA PHE A 136 17.21 -18.63 -35.45
C PHE A 136 16.68 -19.61 -36.51
N LYS A 137 17.07 -19.42 -37.77
CA LYS A 137 16.66 -20.25 -38.93
C LYS A 137 17.29 -21.66 -38.97
N GLY A 138 17.71 -22.22 -37.84
CA GLY A 138 18.25 -23.57 -37.79
C GLY A 138 17.14 -24.62 -37.93
N LEU A 139 17.24 -25.51 -38.93
CA LEU A 139 16.25 -26.55 -39.27
C LEU A 139 15.81 -27.44 -38.09
N ARG A 140 16.59 -27.55 -37.01
CA ARG A 140 16.27 -28.35 -35.81
C ARG A 140 15.61 -27.57 -34.67
N HIS A 141 15.66 -26.24 -34.70
CA HIS A 141 15.23 -25.40 -33.58
C HIS A 141 13.69 -25.31 -33.45
N SER A 142 12.96 -25.46 -34.56
CA SER A 142 11.49 -25.41 -34.60
C SER A 142 10.78 -26.55 -33.85
N ASN A 143 11.46 -27.68 -33.64
CA ASN A 143 10.91 -28.86 -32.96
C ASN A 143 11.43 -29.02 -31.52
N LEU A 144 12.25 -28.08 -31.04
CA LEU A 144 12.94 -28.15 -29.76
C LEU A 144 12.53 -26.97 -28.85
N ARG A 145 13.16 -26.86 -27.67
CA ARG A 145 12.85 -25.80 -26.70
C ARG A 145 13.44 -24.47 -27.15
N CYS A 146 12.65 -23.66 -27.85
CA CYS A 146 12.96 -22.26 -28.13
C CYS A 146 12.62 -21.38 -26.92
N ALA A 147 13.48 -20.41 -26.58
CA ALA A 147 13.22 -19.45 -25.51
C ALA A 147 12.08 -18.49 -25.89
N LEU A 148 12.07 -17.95 -27.12
CA LEU A 148 11.04 -17.01 -27.57
C LEU A 148 9.65 -17.64 -27.56
N GLU A 149 9.52 -18.83 -28.12
CA GLU A 149 8.28 -19.59 -28.12
C GLU A 149 7.76 -19.84 -26.69
N GLN A 150 8.64 -20.16 -25.75
CA GLN A 150 8.25 -20.33 -24.35
C GLN A 150 7.81 -19.02 -23.70
N ALA A 151 8.54 -17.92 -23.92
CA ALA A 151 8.18 -16.62 -23.38
C ALA A 151 6.81 -16.15 -23.90
N ILE A 152 6.55 -16.32 -25.20
CA ILE A 152 5.24 -16.03 -25.82
C ILE A 152 4.14 -16.88 -25.18
N ARG A 153 4.35 -18.19 -24.99
CA ARG A 153 3.35 -19.05 -24.34
C ARG A 153 3.03 -18.61 -22.92
N TYR A 154 4.03 -18.22 -22.13
CA TYR A 154 3.78 -17.72 -20.78
C TYR A 154 3.11 -16.35 -20.80
N ARG A 155 3.47 -15.48 -21.75
CA ARG A 155 2.78 -14.19 -21.97
C ARG A 155 1.30 -14.41 -22.24
N ASP A 156 0.97 -15.32 -23.15
CA ASP A 156 -0.41 -15.60 -23.54
C ASP A 156 -1.18 -16.29 -22.41
N TYR A 157 -0.53 -17.13 -21.60
CA TYR A 157 -1.13 -17.67 -20.37
C TYR A 157 -1.47 -16.58 -19.35
N LEU A 158 -0.61 -15.57 -19.21
CA LEU A 158 -0.82 -14.45 -18.29
C LEU A 158 -1.90 -13.47 -18.78
N ARG A 159 -2.23 -13.48 -20.07
CA ARG A 159 -3.32 -12.68 -20.65
C ARG A 159 -4.66 -13.37 -20.42
N ILE A 160 -5.57 -12.68 -19.75
CA ILE A 160 -6.97 -13.12 -19.71
C ILE A 160 -7.66 -12.50 -20.94
N GLU A 161 -7.82 -13.30 -21.99
CA GLU A 161 -8.58 -12.92 -23.19
C GLU A 161 -10.05 -13.32 -23.03
N PHE A 162 -10.94 -12.35 -23.23
CA PHE A 162 -12.37 -12.59 -23.28
C PHE A 162 -12.79 -12.86 -24.73
N LYS A 163 -13.24 -14.08 -25.02
CA LYS A 163 -13.74 -14.45 -26.36
C LYS A 163 -15.09 -13.81 -26.71
N THR A 164 -15.78 -13.31 -25.70
CA THR A 164 -17.07 -12.61 -25.79
C THR A 164 -16.99 -11.36 -24.91
N PRO A 165 -17.90 -10.39 -25.00
CA PRO A 165 -17.96 -9.33 -24.01
C PRO A 165 -18.17 -9.92 -22.61
N TYR A 166 -17.51 -9.37 -21.60
CA TYR A 166 -17.67 -9.77 -20.19
C TYR A 166 -18.17 -8.60 -19.36
N VAL A 167 -18.77 -8.95 -18.23
CA VAL A 167 -19.11 -8.03 -17.16
C VAL A 167 -18.36 -8.39 -15.89
N VAL A 168 -18.05 -7.38 -15.08
CA VAL A 168 -17.36 -7.51 -13.79
C VAL A 168 -18.19 -6.87 -12.68
N GLY A 169 -18.23 -7.51 -11.52
CA GLY A 169 -18.87 -6.98 -10.32
C GLY A 169 -18.06 -7.31 -9.07
N LEU A 170 -18.24 -6.53 -8.01
CA LEU A 170 -17.73 -6.88 -6.69
C LEU A 170 -18.63 -7.97 -6.09
N LYS A 171 -18.03 -9.03 -5.55
CA LYS A 171 -18.74 -10.12 -4.87
C LYS A 171 -18.59 -10.04 -3.35
N SER A 172 -17.39 -9.73 -2.88
CA SER A 172 -17.15 -9.48 -1.45
C SER A 172 -15.94 -8.59 -1.22
N PHE A 173 -15.98 -7.82 -0.15
CA PHE A 173 -14.88 -7.03 0.38
C PHE A 173 -14.74 -7.31 1.87
N VAL A 174 -13.53 -7.69 2.32
CA VAL A 174 -13.27 -8.03 3.72
C VAL A 174 -11.93 -7.46 4.17
N THR A 175 -11.95 -6.65 5.24
CA THR A 175 -10.75 -6.14 5.92
C THR A 175 -11.09 -5.75 7.37
N TYR A 176 -10.18 -5.10 8.09
CA TYR A 176 -10.45 -4.49 9.40
C TYR A 176 -10.50 -2.97 9.27
N ASN A 177 -11.33 -2.32 10.07
CA ASN A 177 -11.40 -0.88 10.17
C ASN A 177 -10.20 -0.35 10.97
N SER A 178 -9.03 -0.36 10.33
CA SER A 178 -7.76 0.10 10.91
C SER A 178 -7.47 1.59 10.66
N ILE A 179 -8.48 2.35 10.25
CA ILE A 179 -8.33 3.74 9.82
C ILE A 179 -8.14 4.62 11.05
N PHE A 180 -7.04 5.36 11.10
CA PHE A 180 -6.73 6.23 12.22
C PHE A 180 -7.63 7.47 12.21
N ASN A 181 -8.31 7.71 13.33
CA ASN A 181 -9.04 8.97 13.57
C ASN A 181 -8.19 9.98 14.36
N VAL A 182 -7.17 9.52 15.09
CA VAL A 182 -6.12 10.37 15.67
C VAL A 182 -4.82 10.20 14.92
N THR A 183 -4.26 11.31 14.44
CA THR A 183 -3.02 11.38 13.65
C THR A 183 -2.14 12.52 14.16
N SER A 184 -0.91 12.64 13.66
CA SER A 184 -0.05 13.80 13.97
C SER A 184 -0.66 15.17 13.63
N LYS A 185 -1.73 15.21 12.81
CA LYS A 185 -2.44 16.42 12.43
C LYS A 185 -3.46 16.90 13.47
N ASN A 186 -3.87 16.04 14.40
CA ASN A 186 -4.97 16.32 15.34
C ASN A 186 -4.78 15.63 16.70
N ASN A 187 -3.54 15.39 17.15
CA ASN A 187 -3.26 14.64 18.38
C ASN A 187 -2.80 15.49 19.58
N LYS A 188 -2.88 16.82 19.52
CA LYS A 188 -2.38 17.69 20.60
C LYS A 188 -3.50 18.23 21.47
N ILE A 189 -3.29 18.21 22.78
CA ILE A 189 -4.09 18.97 23.75
C ILE A 189 -3.15 19.72 24.70
N VAL A 190 -3.50 20.94 25.05
CA VAL A 190 -2.70 21.76 25.97
C VAL A 190 -3.52 22.06 27.20
N LEU A 191 -3.01 21.68 28.37
CA LEU A 191 -3.63 21.89 29.67
C LEU A 191 -2.93 23.07 30.36
N ILE A 192 -3.72 23.96 30.96
CA ILE A 192 -3.23 25.16 31.65
C ILE A 192 -3.69 25.11 33.10
N TYR A 193 -2.75 24.94 34.02
CA TYR A 193 -3.03 24.90 35.46
C TYR A 193 -1.86 25.47 36.27
N ARG A 194 -2.10 25.75 37.55
CA ARG A 194 -1.02 26.16 38.47
C ARG A 194 -0.37 24.90 39.06
N PRO A 195 0.96 24.80 39.08
CA PRO A 195 1.62 23.72 39.81
C PRO A 195 1.38 23.87 41.31
N ASP A 196 1.17 22.74 41.99
CA ASP A 196 1.03 22.72 43.44
C ASP A 196 2.38 23.04 44.11
N PHE A 197 2.34 23.86 45.17
CA PHE A 197 3.46 23.98 46.11
C PHE A 197 3.48 22.73 47.02
N ASN A 198 4.07 21.65 46.54
CA ASN A 198 4.88 20.73 47.35
C ASN A 198 5.44 19.59 46.49
N THR A 199 6.67 19.80 46.00
CA THR A 199 7.70 18.76 46.03
C THR A 199 9.03 19.47 45.88
N ALA A 200 9.69 19.68 47.02
CA ALA A 200 11.12 19.90 47.03
C ALA A 200 11.77 18.70 46.32
N ASN A 201 12.33 18.92 45.13
CA ASN A 201 13.76 18.76 44.90
C ASN A 201 14.13 19.09 43.44
N ASN A 202 14.88 20.18 43.31
CA ASN A 202 15.94 20.44 42.34
C ASN A 202 15.89 19.70 40.99
N LYS A 203 15.54 20.45 39.95
CA LYS A 203 16.36 20.52 38.73
C LYS A 203 16.14 21.86 38.04
N THR A 204 17.24 22.56 37.87
CA THR A 204 17.43 23.80 37.13
C THR A 204 16.83 23.67 35.73
N LEU A 205 15.97 24.62 35.35
CA LEU A 205 15.56 24.84 33.96
C LEU A 205 15.85 26.30 33.63
N GLU A 206 16.73 26.47 32.65
CA GLU A 206 17.00 27.73 31.97
C GLU A 206 15.69 28.22 31.31
N GLY A 207 15.29 29.44 31.63
CA GLY A 207 14.11 30.08 31.06
C GLY A 207 14.46 30.89 29.83
N GLU A 208 13.75 30.63 28.73
CA GLU A 208 13.42 31.66 27.75
C GLU A 208 12.17 32.40 28.23
N GLU A 209 12.28 33.71 28.35
CA GLU A 209 11.17 34.62 28.66
C GLU A 209 10.25 34.78 27.45
N THR A 210 8.93 34.71 27.66
CA THR A 210 7.97 35.36 26.77
C THR A 210 6.82 35.99 27.55
N GLU A 211 6.70 37.29 27.30
CA GLU A 211 5.66 38.31 27.51
C GLU A 211 4.38 37.96 28.29
N ASP A 212 4.17 38.73 29.36
CA ASP A 212 3.01 38.76 30.24
C ASP A 212 1.83 39.51 29.57
N GLU A 213 0.67 38.84 29.42
CA GLU A 213 -0.63 39.52 29.38
C GLU A 213 -1.34 39.29 30.72
N GLU A 214 -1.59 40.38 31.44
CA GLU A 214 -2.31 40.41 32.72
C GLU A 214 -3.80 40.07 32.53
N TRP A 215 -4.30 39.08 33.26
CA TRP A 215 -5.71 38.70 33.30
C TRP A 215 -6.27 38.88 34.71
N SER A 216 -7.07 39.92 34.93
CA SER A 216 -7.84 40.13 36.16
C SER A 216 -9.27 39.61 36.01
N VAL A 217 -9.71 38.73 36.91
CA VAL A 217 -11.13 38.58 37.28
C VAL A 217 -11.19 38.36 38.78
N ASP A 218 -11.62 39.39 39.50
CA ASP A 218 -11.97 39.34 40.92
C ASP A 218 -13.41 38.83 41.10
N THR A 219 -13.73 38.44 42.35
CA THR A 219 -15.01 37.95 42.93
C THR A 219 -15.26 36.44 42.81
N LEU A 220 -15.50 35.65 43.87
CA LEU A 220 -15.83 35.82 45.30
C LEU A 220 -15.38 34.54 46.04
N LEU A 221 -14.93 34.64 47.30
CA LEU A 221 -15.17 33.67 48.40
C LEU A 221 -14.67 34.28 49.74
N PRO A 222 -15.32 34.01 50.89
CA PRO A 222 -15.19 34.78 52.11
C PRO A 222 -13.95 34.44 52.95
N GLU A 223 -13.50 35.47 53.67
CA GLU A 223 -12.30 35.53 54.50
C GLU A 223 -12.28 34.49 55.64
N LYS A 224 -11.26 33.64 55.65
CA LYS A 224 -10.56 33.28 56.89
C LYS A 224 -9.05 33.36 56.65
N LEU A 225 -8.47 34.41 57.23
CA LEU A 225 -7.06 34.77 57.20
C LEU A 225 -6.19 33.71 57.90
N VAL A 226 -5.36 33.02 57.12
CA VAL A 226 -4.05 32.57 57.57
C VAL A 226 -3.03 33.38 56.78
N LYS A 227 -2.33 34.29 57.45
CA LYS A 227 -1.27 35.12 56.85
C LYS A 227 -0.07 34.25 56.52
N TYR A 228 0.17 34.01 55.23
CA TYR A 228 1.46 33.57 54.71
C TYR A 228 2.05 34.71 53.86
N ASN A 229 3.22 35.19 54.27
CA ASN A 229 4.02 36.15 53.52
C ASN A 229 4.79 35.39 52.42
N SER A 230 4.26 35.43 51.21
CA SER A 230 4.96 35.13 49.95
C SER A 230 4.11 35.66 48.80
N THR A 231 4.37 36.90 48.38
CA THR A 231 3.59 37.70 47.42
C THR A 231 3.87 37.36 45.95
N GLU A 232 3.95 36.09 45.58
CA GLU A 232 3.85 35.68 44.18
C GLU A 232 2.95 34.45 44.08
N LYS A 233 1.72 34.64 43.56
CA LYS A 233 0.87 33.51 43.18
C LYS A 233 1.59 32.77 42.05
N PRO A 234 1.75 31.43 42.10
CA PRO A 234 2.45 30.70 41.05
C PRO A 234 1.78 30.98 39.70
N LYS A 235 2.58 31.38 38.70
CA LYS A 235 2.12 31.62 37.33
C LYS A 235 1.50 30.32 36.80
N LYS A 236 0.38 30.44 36.06
CA LYS A 236 -0.22 29.29 35.38
C LYS A 236 0.80 28.76 34.38
N GLN A 237 1.03 27.45 34.38
CA GLN A 237 1.92 26.79 33.44
C GLN A 237 1.13 26.14 32.32
N ARG A 238 1.77 26.03 31.15
CA ARG A 238 1.22 25.46 29.93
C ARG A 238 1.86 24.09 29.72
N HIS A 239 1.06 23.04 29.76
CA HIS A 239 1.50 21.65 29.62
C HIS A 239 0.99 21.08 28.31
N GLU A 240 1.91 20.74 27.42
CA GLU A 240 1.57 20.16 26.12
C GLU A 240 1.55 18.63 26.21
N HIS A 241 0.46 18.03 25.74
CA HIS A 241 0.30 16.59 25.70
C HIS A 241 -0.04 16.14 24.30
N TYR A 242 0.50 14.98 23.92
CA TYR A 242 0.33 14.36 22.62
C TYR A 242 -0.29 12.99 22.80
N ILE A 243 -1.44 12.79 22.17
CA ILE A 243 -2.12 11.50 22.07
C ILE A 243 -1.38 10.68 21.01
N ASN A 244 -1.17 9.40 21.28
CA ASN A 244 -0.55 8.53 20.28
C ASN A 244 -1.45 8.42 19.04
N PRO A 245 -0.93 8.51 17.80
CA PRO A 245 -1.72 8.24 16.61
C PRO A 245 -2.30 6.84 16.65
N GLY A 246 -3.59 6.72 16.34
CA GLY A 246 -4.28 5.46 16.48
C GLY A 246 -5.77 5.53 16.19
N ILE A 247 -6.41 4.44 16.59
CA ILE A 247 -7.83 4.17 16.43
C ILE A 247 -8.44 4.28 17.83
N TYR A 248 -9.31 5.25 18.02
CA TYR A 248 -9.91 5.52 19.32
C TYR A 248 -11.43 5.54 19.21
N GLU A 249 -12.12 4.81 20.07
CA GLU A 249 -13.49 5.19 20.38
C GLU A 249 -13.50 6.49 21.18
N LEU A 250 -14.65 7.17 21.20
CA LEU A 250 -14.75 8.45 21.90
C LEU A 250 -14.40 8.33 23.40
N GLN A 251 -14.78 7.21 24.01
CA GLN A 251 -14.50 6.94 25.42
C GLN A 251 -13.01 6.70 25.67
N ASP A 252 -12.33 5.91 24.82
CA ASP A 252 -10.88 5.67 24.91
C ASP A 252 -10.10 6.99 24.79
N LEU A 253 -10.55 7.87 23.88
CA LEU A 253 -9.95 9.18 23.70
C LEU A 253 -10.09 10.05 24.96
N PHE A 254 -11.23 10.00 25.63
CA PHE A 254 -11.40 10.72 26.90
C PHE A 254 -10.50 10.18 28.00
N GLU A 255 -10.39 8.85 28.11
CA GLU A 255 -9.52 8.20 29.09
C GLU A 255 -8.06 8.55 28.88
N GLU A 256 -7.60 8.57 27.62
CA GLU A 256 -6.26 9.02 27.27
C GLU A 256 -6.03 10.48 27.68
N ILE A 257 -6.99 11.37 27.43
CA ILE A 257 -6.89 12.78 27.85
C ILE A 257 -6.89 12.89 29.38
N TYR A 258 -7.70 12.10 30.09
CA TYR A 258 -7.74 12.10 31.55
C TYR A 258 -6.42 11.62 32.16
N SER A 259 -5.67 10.76 31.49
CA SER A 259 -4.34 10.33 31.93
C SER A 259 -3.33 11.49 32.05
N PHE A 260 -3.55 12.58 31.30
CA PHE A 260 -2.73 13.79 31.36
C PHE A 260 -3.15 14.75 32.48
N VAL A 261 -4.33 14.56 33.06
CA VAL A 261 -4.87 15.45 34.09
C VAL A 261 -4.26 15.11 35.44
N PRO A 262 -3.65 16.08 36.16
CA PRO A 262 -3.12 15.84 37.49
C PRO A 262 -4.20 15.33 38.46
N SER A 263 -3.84 14.45 39.40
CA SER A 263 -4.78 13.79 40.33
C SER A 263 -5.61 14.74 41.20
N HIS A 264 -5.16 15.97 41.40
CA HIS A 264 -5.84 17.02 42.17
C HIS A 264 -6.64 17.99 41.30
N LYS A 265 -6.72 17.75 39.99
CA LYS A 265 -7.48 18.53 39.00
C LYS A 265 -8.59 17.69 38.40
N THR A 266 -9.54 18.38 37.77
CA THR A 266 -10.71 17.78 37.14
C THR A 266 -10.87 18.30 35.72
N LEU A 267 -11.08 17.37 34.81
CA LEU A 267 -11.55 17.61 33.45
C LEU A 267 -12.51 16.49 33.12
N LYS A 268 -13.66 16.84 32.55
CA LYS A 268 -14.71 15.89 32.18
C LYS A 268 -15.27 16.26 30.82
N PHE A 269 -15.34 15.26 29.96
CA PHE A 269 -16.05 15.28 28.70
C PHE A 269 -17.34 14.47 28.83
N GLN A 270 -18.44 15.03 28.32
CA GLN A 270 -19.73 14.35 28.29
C GLN A 270 -20.37 14.47 26.92
N LEU A 271 -20.64 13.34 26.27
CA LEU A 271 -21.36 13.31 25.00
C LEU A 271 -22.88 13.45 25.23
N SER A 272 -23.49 14.42 24.55
CA SER A 272 -24.94 14.51 24.40
C SER A 272 -25.37 13.66 23.21
N THR A 273 -25.97 12.49 23.45
CA THR A 273 -26.41 11.57 22.39
C THR A 273 -27.48 12.18 21.46
N LYS A 274 -28.34 13.07 21.97
CA LYS A 274 -29.37 13.75 21.17
C LYS A 274 -28.80 14.75 20.17
N GLN A 275 -27.69 15.41 20.51
CA GLN A 275 -27.10 16.47 19.69
C GLN A 275 -25.78 16.05 19.05
N GLN A 276 -25.24 14.88 19.41
CA GLN A 276 -23.90 14.40 19.07
C GLN A 276 -22.82 15.44 19.36
N LYS A 277 -22.95 16.13 20.50
CA LYS A 277 -22.06 17.22 20.93
C LYS A 277 -21.43 16.87 22.26
N VAL A 278 -20.14 17.18 22.41
CA VAL A 278 -19.41 17.05 23.66
C VAL A 278 -19.47 18.35 24.45
N THR A 279 -19.67 18.20 25.76
CA THR A 279 -19.49 19.25 26.76
C THR A 279 -18.21 18.97 27.53
N MET A 280 -17.36 19.98 27.69
CA MET A 280 -16.12 19.96 28.47
C MET A 280 -16.29 20.84 29.71
N THR A 281 -16.01 20.28 30.89
CA THR A 281 -16.04 20.99 32.17
C THR A 281 -14.83 20.61 33.00
N GLY A 282 -14.32 21.51 33.84
CA GLY A 282 -13.16 21.22 34.66
C GLY A 282 -12.63 22.43 35.42
N ASP A 283 -11.63 22.22 36.26
CA ASP A 283 -10.93 23.26 37.05
C ASP A 283 -9.61 23.72 36.41
N LEU A 284 -9.34 23.25 35.18
CA LEU A 284 -8.17 23.57 34.39
C LEU A 284 -8.56 24.33 33.10
N GLY A 285 -7.65 25.18 32.63
CA GLY A 285 -7.80 25.80 31.31
C GLY A 285 -7.36 24.83 30.22
N VAL A 286 -8.00 24.88 29.06
CA VAL A 286 -7.65 24.07 27.89
C VAL A 286 -7.36 24.97 26.71
N ASP A 287 -6.17 24.84 26.12
CA ASP A 287 -5.77 25.59 24.94
C ASP A 287 -5.86 24.70 23.69
N LEU A 288 -6.86 24.99 22.84
CA LEU A 288 -7.12 24.29 21.59
C LEU A 288 -6.70 25.11 20.35
N THR A 289 -5.90 26.16 20.52
CA THR A 289 -5.50 27.06 19.41
C THR A 289 -4.48 26.44 18.45
N SER A 290 -3.77 25.39 18.88
CA SER A 290 -2.76 24.70 18.08
C SER A 290 -3.31 24.19 16.74
N SER A 291 -2.50 24.28 15.67
CA SER A 291 -2.82 23.70 14.36
C SER A 291 -3.01 22.18 14.40
N HIS A 292 -2.34 21.51 15.36
CA HIS A 292 -2.38 20.06 15.59
C HIS A 292 -3.40 19.65 16.67
N SER A 293 -4.30 20.55 17.06
CA SER A 293 -5.23 20.33 18.17
C SER A 293 -6.22 19.19 17.89
N ILE A 294 -6.62 18.47 18.95
CA ILE A 294 -7.72 17.50 18.96
C ILE A 294 -9.11 18.15 18.76
N ALA A 295 -9.21 19.48 18.83
CA ALA A 295 -10.48 20.22 18.74
C ALA A 295 -11.40 19.82 17.58
N PRO A 296 -10.92 19.66 16.32
CA PRO A 296 -11.78 19.32 15.19
C PRO A 296 -12.49 17.97 15.39
N LEU A 297 -11.81 17.00 15.99
CA LEU A 297 -12.34 15.65 16.23
C LEU A 297 -13.48 15.69 17.26
N LEU A 298 -13.31 16.49 18.32
CA LEU A 298 -14.29 16.66 19.39
C LEU A 298 -15.35 17.73 19.09
N GLY A 299 -15.28 18.39 17.93
CA GLY A 299 -16.20 19.43 17.49
C GLY A 299 -16.08 20.78 18.23
N PHE A 300 -14.93 21.05 18.86
CA PHE A 300 -14.66 22.34 19.52
C PHE A 300 -14.03 23.35 18.55
N GLU A 301 -14.30 24.62 18.82
CA GLU A 301 -13.60 25.72 18.16
C GLU A 301 -12.15 25.81 18.65
N ARG A 302 -11.24 26.22 17.77
CA ARG A 302 -9.83 26.41 18.12
C ARG A 302 -9.65 27.70 18.91
N ARG A 303 -9.95 27.63 20.21
CA ARG A 303 -9.74 28.73 21.15
C ARG A 303 -9.25 28.24 22.51
N LYS A 304 -8.92 29.18 23.37
CA LYS A 304 -8.67 28.91 24.78
C LYS A 304 -10.01 28.82 25.52
N TYR A 305 -10.11 27.83 26.40
CA TYR A 305 -11.23 27.59 27.30
C TYR A 305 -10.74 27.77 28.74
N PHE A 306 -11.50 28.52 29.54
CA PHE A 306 -11.08 28.88 30.89
C PHE A 306 -11.46 27.82 31.92
N ALA A 307 -10.72 27.79 33.03
CA ALA A 307 -11.08 26.97 34.17
C ALA A 307 -12.50 27.32 34.66
N ALA A 308 -13.25 26.31 35.07
CA ALA A 308 -14.67 26.37 35.43
C ALA A 308 -15.64 26.79 34.30
N GLU A 309 -15.17 26.98 33.07
CA GLU A 309 -16.03 27.17 31.91
C GLU A 309 -16.77 25.86 31.58
N VAL A 310 -18.08 25.96 31.35
CA VAL A 310 -18.86 24.87 30.76
C VAL A 310 -18.88 25.06 29.25
N ALA A 311 -17.89 24.48 28.59
CA ALA A 311 -17.70 24.61 27.16
C ALA A 311 -18.48 23.54 26.42
N LYS A 312 -19.18 23.91 25.34
CA LYS A 312 -19.88 22.98 24.46
C LYS A 312 -19.32 23.07 23.06
N SER A 313 -19.12 21.91 22.44
CA SER A 313 -18.73 21.78 21.03
C SER A 313 -19.66 22.58 20.10
N THR A 314 -19.05 23.29 19.15
CA THR A 314 -19.75 24.14 18.18
C THR A 314 -20.40 23.28 17.09
N VAL A 315 -19.73 22.20 16.69
CA VAL A 315 -20.21 21.22 15.71
C VAL A 315 -20.38 19.83 16.35
N ARG A 316 -20.89 18.87 15.58
CA ARG A 316 -20.99 17.49 16.04
C ARG A 316 -19.60 16.89 16.20
N VAL A 317 -19.45 15.96 17.13
CA VAL A 317 -18.26 15.11 17.22
C VAL A 317 -18.15 14.31 15.94
N ASP A 318 -16.94 14.25 15.39
CA ASP A 318 -16.64 13.48 14.20
C ASP A 318 -15.36 12.67 14.42
N ILE A 319 -15.54 11.47 14.99
CA ILE A 319 -14.45 10.48 15.14
C ILE A 319 -14.35 9.52 13.96
N PHE A 320 -15.19 9.70 12.93
CA PHE A 320 -15.30 8.84 11.75
C PHE A 320 -14.85 9.62 10.51
N PRO A 321 -13.54 9.71 10.25
CA PRO A 321 -13.01 10.55 9.16
C PRO A 321 -13.50 10.11 7.76
N ILE A 322 -13.97 8.86 7.64
CA ILE A 322 -14.47 8.26 6.41
C ILE A 322 -15.86 7.69 6.69
N ASN A 323 -16.84 8.06 5.88
CA ASN A 323 -18.22 7.59 5.99
C ASN A 323 -18.58 6.55 4.93
N THR A 324 -17.90 6.59 3.78
CA THR A 324 -18.20 5.75 2.63
C THR A 324 -16.91 5.19 2.04
N ILE A 325 -16.93 3.91 1.69
CA ILE A 325 -15.87 3.26 0.94
C ILE A 325 -16.34 3.02 -0.49
N ARG A 326 -15.54 3.48 -1.46
CA ARG A 326 -15.70 3.17 -2.88
C ARG A 326 -14.58 2.26 -3.36
N VAL A 327 -14.96 1.22 -4.10
CA VAL A 327 -14.03 0.36 -4.82
C VAL A 327 -14.06 0.75 -6.29
N ARG A 328 -12.93 1.25 -6.80
CA ARG A 328 -12.75 1.64 -8.21
C ARG A 328 -11.94 0.58 -8.96
N CYS A 329 -12.28 0.34 -10.21
CA CYS A 329 -11.67 -0.67 -11.06
C CYS A 329 -11.42 -0.14 -12.47
N ASN A 330 -10.17 -0.17 -12.93
CA ASN A 330 -9.77 0.34 -14.25
C ASN A 330 -10.50 -0.32 -15.44
N LEU A 331 -11.11 -1.47 -15.23
CA LEU A 331 -11.85 -2.22 -16.25
C LEU A 331 -13.27 -1.67 -16.52
N VAL A 332 -13.72 -0.65 -15.78
CA VAL A 332 -15.07 -0.07 -15.87
C VAL A 332 -14.97 1.43 -16.15
N LYS A 333 -15.89 1.95 -16.98
CA LYS A 333 -15.99 3.39 -17.34
C LYS A 333 -17.43 3.79 -17.65
N SER A 334 -18.40 3.22 -16.94
CA SER A 334 -19.83 3.38 -17.28
C SER A 334 -20.63 4.19 -16.28
N ASN A 335 -20.02 4.58 -15.15
CA ASN A 335 -20.76 5.24 -14.08
C ASN A 335 -20.74 6.76 -14.19
N ILE A 336 -21.71 7.39 -13.52
CA ILE A 336 -21.81 8.84 -13.37
C ILE A 336 -21.87 9.14 -11.88
N SER A 337 -20.92 9.93 -11.37
CA SER A 337 -20.86 10.34 -9.96
C SER A 337 -20.65 11.85 -9.90
N ASP A 338 -21.57 12.59 -9.26
CA ASP A 338 -21.49 14.05 -9.06
C ASP A 338 -21.08 14.84 -10.30
N CYS A 339 -21.77 14.59 -11.42
CA CYS A 339 -21.53 15.18 -12.74
C CYS A 339 -20.24 14.73 -13.46
N LYS A 340 -19.45 13.83 -12.88
CA LYS A 340 -18.33 13.17 -13.56
C LYS A 340 -18.84 12.01 -14.41
N LEU A 341 -18.62 12.08 -15.72
CA LEU A 341 -18.89 11.00 -16.66
C LEU A 341 -17.74 9.98 -16.64
N ASN A 342 -18.05 8.72 -16.96
CA ASN A 342 -17.10 7.62 -17.08
C ASN A 342 -16.38 7.27 -15.77
N ASP A 343 -17.10 7.33 -14.66
CA ASP A 343 -16.61 6.85 -13.38
C ASP A 343 -16.39 5.32 -13.41
N ASP A 344 -15.37 4.88 -12.69
CA ASP A 344 -14.85 3.52 -12.65
C ASP A 344 -15.11 2.85 -11.28
N THR A 345 -15.98 3.43 -10.45
CA THR A 345 -16.47 2.78 -9.22
C THR A 345 -17.28 1.56 -9.57
N ILE A 346 -16.93 0.39 -9.04
CA ILE A 346 -17.67 -0.86 -9.21
C ILE A 346 -18.57 -1.19 -8.02
N TYR A 347 -18.34 -0.55 -6.88
CA TYR A 347 -19.20 -0.69 -5.71
C TYR A 347 -18.93 0.42 -4.71
N GLU A 348 -19.98 0.87 -4.03
CA GLU A 348 -19.95 1.87 -2.97
C GLU A 348 -20.78 1.36 -1.80
N PHE A 349 -20.27 1.50 -0.58
CA PHE A 349 -21.01 1.15 0.63
C PHE A 349 -20.61 2.06 1.80
N PRO A 350 -21.55 2.34 2.72
CA PRO A 350 -21.24 3.09 3.93
C PRO A 350 -20.39 2.27 4.91
N LEU A 351 -19.47 2.93 5.62
CA LEU A 351 -18.68 2.33 6.69
C LEU A 351 -19.51 2.27 7.97
N ASN A 352 -20.19 1.15 8.19
CA ASN A 352 -21.15 0.97 9.29
C ASN A 352 -20.58 0.21 10.51
N VAL A 353 -19.26 0.15 10.66
CA VAL A 353 -18.60 -0.56 11.75
C VAL A 353 -17.76 0.40 12.59
N ALA A 354 -17.63 0.11 13.87
CA ALA A 354 -16.81 0.90 14.76
C ALA A 354 -15.31 0.82 14.36
N PRO A 355 -14.49 1.78 14.79
CA PRO A 355 -13.05 1.70 14.63
C PRO A 355 -12.50 0.43 15.30
N GLY A 356 -11.63 -0.31 14.61
CA GLY A 356 -11.07 -1.60 15.07
C GLY A 356 -11.91 -2.84 14.73
N GLU A 357 -13.17 -2.69 14.31
CA GLU A 357 -14.03 -3.82 13.94
C GLU A 357 -13.73 -4.36 12.53
N LYS A 358 -14.22 -5.58 12.26
CA LYS A 358 -14.07 -6.22 10.95
C LYS A 358 -15.10 -5.68 9.95
N ILE A 359 -14.62 -5.16 8.83
CA ILE A 359 -15.46 -4.76 7.70
C ILE A 359 -15.75 -6.00 6.86
N ILE A 360 -17.03 -6.38 6.76
CA ILE A 360 -17.48 -7.47 5.90
C ILE A 360 -18.61 -6.95 5.03
N GLU A 361 -18.32 -6.76 3.75
CA GLU A 361 -19.31 -6.34 2.77
C GLU A 361 -19.54 -7.47 1.77
N ARG A 362 -20.80 -7.89 1.65
CA ARG A 362 -21.26 -8.92 0.72
C ARG A 362 -22.36 -8.34 -0.13
N VAL A 363 -22.16 -8.37 -1.44
CA VAL A 363 -23.10 -7.76 -2.37
C VAL A 363 -24.29 -8.68 -2.58
N ASP A 364 -25.44 -8.34 -1.98
CA ASP A 364 -26.67 -9.15 -2.05
C ASP A 364 -27.23 -9.24 -3.49
N THR A 365 -27.20 -8.12 -4.21
CA THR A 365 -27.54 -8.07 -5.65
C THR A 365 -26.32 -7.58 -6.41
N ALA A 366 -25.55 -8.54 -6.95
CA ALA A 366 -24.32 -8.24 -7.66
C ALA A 366 -24.60 -7.29 -8.84
N THR A 367 -24.07 -6.06 -8.73
CA THR A 367 -24.11 -5.09 -9.81
C THR A 367 -22.92 -5.35 -10.74
N PHE A 368 -23.23 -5.57 -12.01
CA PHE A 368 -22.25 -5.93 -13.02
C PHE A 368 -22.08 -4.80 -14.03
N TYR A 369 -20.83 -4.51 -14.36
CA TYR A 369 -20.45 -3.49 -15.32
C TYR A 369 -19.73 -4.11 -16.49
N LYS A 370 -19.99 -3.59 -17.69
CA LYS A 370 -19.29 -4.04 -18.90
C LYS A 370 -17.80 -3.78 -18.75
N VAL A 371 -17.00 -4.81 -19.01
CA VAL A 371 -15.54 -4.67 -19.10
C VAL A 371 -15.21 -3.85 -20.35
N ASN A 372 -14.35 -2.85 -20.18
CA ASN A 372 -13.99 -1.89 -21.24
C ASN A 372 -12.87 -2.37 -22.19
N THR A 373 -12.47 -3.64 -22.09
CA THR A 373 -11.38 -4.26 -22.86
C THR A 373 -11.70 -5.73 -23.12
N ASP A 374 -11.26 -6.25 -24.27
CA ASP A 374 -11.37 -7.67 -24.62
C ASP A 374 -10.21 -8.50 -24.06
N THR A 375 -9.17 -7.84 -23.55
CA THR A 375 -8.01 -8.49 -22.92
C THR A 375 -7.62 -7.76 -21.64
N ILE A 376 -7.56 -8.47 -20.51
CA ILE A 376 -7.05 -7.92 -19.26
C ILE A 376 -5.54 -8.16 -19.22
N TYR A 377 -4.79 -7.09 -19.44
CA TYR A 377 -3.35 -7.06 -19.18
C TYR A 377 -3.05 -6.74 -17.71
N GLN A 378 -3.94 -5.98 -17.07
CA GLN A 378 -3.76 -5.47 -15.73
C GLN A 378 -5.09 -5.13 -15.07
N LEU A 379 -5.25 -5.59 -13.83
CA LEU A 379 -6.36 -5.22 -12.94
C LEU A 379 -5.84 -4.27 -11.87
N HIS A 380 -6.35 -3.05 -11.85
CA HIS A 380 -6.09 -2.05 -10.82
C HIS A 380 -7.34 -1.79 -10.02
N LEU A 381 -7.24 -2.00 -8.72
CA LEU A 381 -8.28 -1.64 -7.76
C LEU A 381 -7.79 -0.49 -6.89
N LYS A 382 -8.64 0.53 -6.73
CA LYS A 382 -8.41 1.61 -5.76
C LYS A 382 -9.55 1.60 -4.75
N ILE A 383 -9.20 1.77 -3.49
CA ILE A 383 -10.17 1.90 -2.41
C ILE A 383 -10.08 3.35 -1.93
N VAL A 384 -11.16 4.09 -2.10
CA VAL A 384 -11.20 5.53 -1.83
C VAL A 384 -12.35 5.89 -0.91
N ASP A 385 -12.23 7.03 -0.21
CA ASP A 385 -13.27 7.60 0.64
C ASP A 385 -14.32 8.40 -0.17
N GLN A 386 -15.24 9.06 0.54
CA GLN A 386 -16.24 9.96 -0.06
C GLN A 386 -15.65 11.17 -0.80
N ASP A 387 -14.38 11.52 -0.55
CA ASP A 387 -13.68 12.66 -1.15
C ASP A 387 -12.65 12.22 -2.20
N ASP A 388 -12.70 10.96 -2.63
CA ASP A 388 -11.79 10.35 -3.63
C ASP A 388 -10.32 10.24 -3.16
N ARG A 389 -10.10 10.23 -1.84
CA ARG A 389 -8.78 10.02 -1.23
C ARG A 389 -8.56 8.54 -0.97
N LEU A 390 -7.35 8.03 -1.21
CA LEU A 390 -7.00 6.64 -0.94
C LEU A 390 -7.15 6.33 0.56
N VAL A 391 -7.81 5.22 0.86
CA VAL A 391 -7.98 4.75 2.24
C VAL A 391 -6.74 3.99 2.68
N ASP A 392 -6.11 4.44 3.77
CA ASP A 392 -4.97 3.77 4.39
C ASP A 392 -5.44 2.80 5.48
N PHE A 393 -5.39 1.50 5.18
CA PHE A 393 -5.67 0.42 6.13
C PHE A 393 -4.42 -0.01 6.93
N ARG A 394 -3.35 0.79 6.98
CA ARG A 394 -2.18 0.59 7.86
C ARG A 394 -1.45 -0.75 7.65
N GLY A 395 -1.46 -1.26 6.43
CA GLY A 395 -0.87 -2.56 6.09
C GLY A 395 -1.76 -3.77 6.39
N GLU A 396 -3.01 -3.57 6.81
CA GLU A 396 -3.99 -4.64 6.96
C GLU A 396 -4.23 -5.39 5.64
N ARG A 397 -4.53 -6.68 5.76
CA ARG A 397 -4.90 -7.49 4.60
C ARG A 397 -6.29 -7.09 4.13
N VAL A 398 -6.39 -6.65 2.88
CA VAL A 398 -7.65 -6.44 2.19
C VAL A 398 -7.92 -7.62 1.27
N ASN A 399 -9.05 -8.30 1.46
CA ASN A 399 -9.50 -9.38 0.59
C ASN A 399 -10.65 -8.87 -0.28
N ILE A 400 -10.45 -8.89 -1.60
CA ILE A 400 -11.44 -8.49 -2.59
C ILE A 400 -11.71 -9.67 -3.51
N LEU A 401 -12.99 -10.01 -3.69
CA LEU A 401 -13.41 -10.98 -4.69
C LEU A 401 -14.20 -10.26 -5.78
N LEU A 402 -13.67 -10.30 -7.00
CA LEU A 402 -14.38 -9.89 -8.20
C LEU A 402 -15.00 -11.10 -8.89
N GLU A 403 -16.18 -10.91 -9.46
CA GLU A 403 -16.83 -11.92 -10.29
C GLU A 403 -16.88 -11.44 -11.74
N PHE A 404 -16.39 -12.28 -12.65
CA PHE A 404 -16.44 -12.07 -14.10
C PHE A 404 -17.44 -13.05 -14.72
N LYS A 405 -18.33 -12.56 -15.59
CA LYS A 405 -19.28 -13.40 -16.34
C LYS A 405 -19.37 -12.92 -17.79
N PRO A 406 -19.67 -13.81 -18.76
CA PRO A 406 -20.07 -13.38 -20.10
C PRO A 406 -21.22 -12.37 -20.00
N ALA A 407 -21.15 -11.30 -20.78
CA ALA A 407 -22.25 -10.37 -20.90
C ALA A 407 -23.46 -11.09 -21.51
N PRO A 408 -24.68 -10.79 -21.04
CA PRO A 408 -25.92 -11.37 -21.59
C PRO A 408 -26.18 -10.96 -23.04
#